data_AF-A0A257TXT5-F1
#
_entry.id   AF-A0A257TXT5-F1
#
_cell.length_a   1.000
_cell.length_b   1.000
_cell.length_c   1.000
_cell.angle_alpha   90.00
_cell.angle_beta   90.00
_cell.angle_gamma   90.00
#
_symmetry.space_group_name_H-M   'P 1'
#
loop_
_entity.id
_entity.type
_entity.pdbx_description
1 polymer ?
#
loop_
_entity_poly.entity_id
_entity_poly.type
_entity_poly.pdbx_seq_one_letter_code
_entity_poly.pdbx_strand_id
1 'polypeptide(L)'
;MLPKACLTTLVAGAILLPMAITLVAATAFLFHGLQDLGMARVLNGVAIGLGLLWIFDLAALTVVLGIDALMRAGDERHVDEE
;
A
#
# COMPACT_ATOMS: atom_id res chain seq x y z
N MET A 1 2.75 20.61 -6.80
CA MET A 1 2.47 19.60 -7.84
C MET A 1 3.22 18.32 -7.50
N LEU A 2 2.55 17.31 -6.90
CA LEU A 2 3.18 15.99 -6.80
C LEU A 2 3.35 15.44 -8.23
N PRO A 3 4.54 14.91 -8.59
CA PRO A 3 4.76 14.35 -9.91
C PRO A 3 3.79 13.18 -10.13
N LYS A 4 3.07 13.17 -11.27
CA LYS A 4 2.08 12.14 -11.63
C LYS A 4 2.61 10.72 -11.45
N ALA A 5 3.90 10.52 -11.72
CA ALA A 5 4.61 9.27 -11.51
C ALA A 5 4.48 8.75 -10.07
N CYS A 6 4.63 9.62 -9.07
CA CYS A 6 4.57 9.25 -7.65
C CYS A 6 3.18 8.75 -7.26
N LEU A 7 2.13 9.48 -7.66
CA LEU A 7 0.74 9.07 -7.42
C LEU A 7 0.41 7.74 -8.13
N THR A 8 0.95 7.53 -9.32
CA THR A 8 0.76 6.29 -10.09
C THR A 8 1.45 5.10 -9.40
N THR A 9 2.66 5.29 -8.88
CA THR A 9 3.37 4.24 -8.12
C THR A 9 2.70 3.90 -6.80
N LEU A 10 2.16 4.91 -6.08
CA LEU A 10 1.40 4.71 -4.85
C LEU A 10 0.12 3.88 -5.12
N VAL A 11 -0.66 4.25 -6.15
CA VAL A 11 -1.87 3.48 -6.53
C VAL A 11 -1.51 2.07 -7.02
N ALA A 12 -0.47 1.93 -7.84
CA ALA A 12 -0.02 0.63 -8.31
C ALA A 12 0.48 -0.25 -7.15
N GLY A 13 1.21 0.33 -6.20
CA GLY A 13 1.66 -0.32 -4.97
C GLY A 13 0.48 -0.83 -4.15
N ALA A 14 -0.52 0.01 -3.90
CA ALA A 14 -1.72 -0.34 -3.15
C ALA A 14 -2.49 -1.54 -3.75
N ILE A 15 -2.49 -1.70 -5.09
CA ILE A 15 -3.19 -2.80 -5.78
C ILE A 15 -2.31 -4.06 -5.90
N LEU A 16 -1.02 -3.91 -6.23
CA LEU A 16 -0.14 -5.04 -6.51
C LEU A 16 0.46 -5.68 -5.24
N LEU A 17 0.71 -4.90 -4.18
CA LEU A 17 1.23 -5.45 -2.92
C LEU A 17 0.32 -6.52 -2.29
N PRO A 18 -1.02 -6.37 -2.21
CA PRO A 18 -1.86 -7.41 -1.61
C PRO A 18 -1.84 -8.72 -2.41
N MET A 19 -1.69 -8.66 -3.74
CA MET A 19 -1.44 -9.86 -4.54
C MET A 19 -0.09 -10.51 -4.22
N ALA A 20 0.97 -9.70 -4.07
CA ALA A 20 2.28 -10.22 -3.69
C ALA A 20 2.28 -10.85 -2.27
N ILE A 21 1.63 -10.21 -1.30
CA ILE A 21 1.50 -10.70 0.08
C ILE A 21 0.76 -12.04 0.11
N THR A 22 -0.36 -12.16 -0.61
CA THR A 22 -1.11 -13.43 -0.69
C THR A 22 -0.31 -14.54 -1.34
N LEU A 23 0.46 -14.25 -2.38
CA LEU A 23 1.36 -15.23 -3.00
C LEU A 23 2.44 -15.72 -2.04
N VAL A 24 3.08 -14.80 -1.30
CA VAL A 24 4.11 -15.13 -0.30
C VAL A 24 3.51 -15.94 0.85
N ALA A 25 2.34 -15.57 1.35
CA ALA A 25 1.65 -16.30 2.40
C ALA A 25 1.23 -17.71 1.95
N ALA A 26 0.69 -17.86 0.73
CA ALA A 26 0.36 -19.16 0.15
C ALA A 26 1.61 -20.05 -0.01
N THR A 27 2.73 -19.45 -0.41
CA THR A 27 4.02 -20.15 -0.51
C THR A 27 4.52 -20.58 0.86
N ALA A 28 4.41 -19.73 1.88
CA ALA A 28 4.77 -20.07 3.27
C ALA A 28 3.92 -21.25 3.80
N PHE A 29 2.63 -21.27 3.48
CA PHE A 29 1.72 -22.35 3.84
C PHE A 29 2.11 -23.67 3.16
N LEU A 30 2.51 -23.62 1.89
CA LEU A 30 3.01 -24.79 1.15
C LEU A 30 4.26 -25.39 1.80
N PHE A 31 5.24 -24.56 2.18
CA PHE A 31 6.46 -25.01 2.87
C PHE A 31 6.16 -25.58 4.27
N HIS A 32 5.16 -25.03 4.96
CA HIS A 32 4.69 -25.58 6.24
C HIS A 32 4.18 -27.02 6.07
N GLY A 33 3.45 -27.30 4.99
CA GLY A 33 2.99 -28.65 4.64
C GLY A 33 4.12 -29.63 4.31
N LEU A 34 5.26 -29.13 3.82
CA LEU A 34 6.46 -29.92 3.51
C LEU A 34 7.36 -30.19 4.73
N GLN A 35 6.93 -29.80 5.94
CA GLN A 35 7.70 -29.87 7.20
C GLN A 35 9.02 -29.07 7.21
N ASP A 36 9.25 -28.18 6.24
CA ASP A 36 10.37 -27.23 6.27
C ASP A 36 9.96 -25.98 7.08
N LEU A 37 10.02 -26.13 8.40
CA LEU A 37 9.66 -25.09 9.36
C LEU A 37 10.61 -23.88 9.32
N GLY A 38 11.83 -24.06 8.83
CA GLY A 38 12.82 -22.98 8.71
C GLY A 38 12.41 -22.00 7.63
N MET A 39 12.12 -22.52 6.43
CA MET A 39 11.75 -21.67 5.30
C MET A 39 10.36 -21.05 5.48
N ALA A 40 9.41 -21.78 6.07
CA ALA A 40 8.08 -21.26 6.40
C ALA A 40 8.13 -20.02 7.32
N ARG A 41 9.04 -19.99 8.31
CA ARG A 41 9.20 -18.83 9.21
C ARG A 41 9.75 -17.60 8.49
N VAL A 42 10.75 -17.80 7.62
CA VAL A 42 11.34 -16.71 6.83
C VAL A 42 10.29 -16.08 5.93
N LEU A 43 9.54 -16.89 5.17
CA LEU A 43 8.47 -16.37 4.31
C LEU A 43 7.37 -15.67 5.12
N ASN A 44 7.01 -16.19 6.30
CA ASN A 44 6.01 -15.53 7.14
C ASN A 44 6.49 -14.16 7.64
N GLY A 45 7.78 -14.05 7.99
CA GLY A 45 8.40 -12.75 8.32
C GLY A 45 8.38 -11.78 7.14
N VAL A 46 8.68 -12.25 5.93
CA VAL A 46 8.60 -11.44 4.70
C VAL A 46 7.17 -10.98 4.44
N ALA A 47 6.17 -11.88 4.59
CA ALA A 47 4.76 -11.53 4.41
C ALA A 47 4.32 -10.42 5.39
N ILE A 48 4.73 -10.51 6.66
CA ILE A 48 4.45 -9.46 7.67
C ILE A 48 5.13 -8.14 7.26
N GLY A 49 6.40 -8.18 6.85
CA GLY A 49 7.13 -6.99 6.42
C GLY A 49 6.48 -6.30 5.22
N LEU A 50 6.06 -7.07 4.21
CA LEU A 50 5.31 -6.55 3.06
C LEU A 50 3.94 -6.00 3.47
N GLY A 51 3.25 -6.64 4.42
CA GLY A 51 2.00 -6.14 4.97
C GLY A 51 2.16 -4.77 5.66
N LEU A 52 3.22 -4.59 6.46
CA LEU A 52 3.52 -3.31 7.11
C LEU A 52 3.86 -2.22 6.07
N LEU A 53 4.64 -2.56 5.06
CA LEU A 53 4.97 -1.65 3.96
C LEU A 53 3.70 -1.20 3.22
N TRP A 54 2.77 -2.12 2.96
CA TRP A 54 1.49 -1.82 2.33
C TRP A 54 0.62 -0.88 3.18
N ILE A 55 0.56 -1.07 4.50
CA ILE A 55 -0.16 -0.16 5.40
C ILE A 55 0.42 1.25 5.33
N PHE A 56 1.74 1.38 5.26
CA PHE A 56 2.42 2.67 5.17
C PHE A 56 2.14 3.37 3.83
N ASP A 57 2.14 2.61 2.74
CA ASP A 57 1.78 3.08 1.39
C ASP A 57 0.34 3.58 1.33
N LEU A 58 -0.60 2.83 1.91
CA LEU A 58 -1.99 3.27 2.06
C LEU A 58 -2.10 4.56 2.86
N ALA A 59 -1.42 4.67 4.01
CA ALA A 59 -1.44 5.89 4.82
C ALA A 59 -0.93 7.11 4.04
N ALA A 60 0.13 6.96 3.25
CA ALA A 60 0.65 7.99 2.38
C ALA A 60 -0.36 8.40 1.30
N LEU A 61 -1.04 7.43 0.66
CA LEU A 61 -2.13 7.69 -0.27
C LEU A 61 -3.26 8.49 0.38
N THR A 62 -3.71 8.12 1.57
CA THR A 62 -4.80 8.81 2.27
C THR A 62 -4.42 10.26 2.58
N VAL A 63 -3.17 10.51 2.99
CA VAL A 63 -2.67 11.87 3.25
C VAL A 63 -2.63 12.70 1.95
N VAL A 64 -2.11 12.13 0.86
CA VAL A 64 -2.04 12.83 -0.43
C VAL A 64 -3.44 13.17 -0.96
N LEU A 65 -4.37 12.22 -0.90
CA LEU A 65 -5.76 12.43 -1.30
C LEU A 65 -6.48 13.43 -0.38
N GLY A 66 -6.20 13.40 0.92
CA GLY A 66 -6.74 14.34 1.88
C GLY A 66 -6.27 15.78 1.63
N ILE A 67 -4.99 15.97 1.33
CA ILE A 67 -4.43 17.29 0.96
C ILE A 67 -5.06 17.78 -0.34
N ASP A 68 -5.17 16.94 -1.37
CA ASP A 68 -5.78 17.33 -2.66
C ASP A 68 -7.25 17.74 -2.49
N ALA A 69 -8.01 17.01 -1.67
CA ALA A 69 -9.39 17.33 -1.34
C ALA A 69 -9.52 18.67 -0.57
N LEU A 70 -8.64 18.93 0.40
CA LEU A 70 -8.59 20.20 1.14
C LEU A 70 -8.26 21.38 0.23
N MET A 71 -7.30 21.22 -0.67
CA MET A 71 -6.92 22.27 -1.62
C MET A 71 -8.06 22.61 -2.57
N ARG A 72 -8.76 21.60 -3.10
CA ARG A 72 -9.94 21.82 -3.96
C ARG A 72 -11.08 22.51 -3.23
N ALA A 73 -11.40 22.09 -2.00
CA ALA A 73 -12.46 22.71 -1.20
C ALA A 73 -12.14 24.17 -0.81
N GLY A 74 -10.86 24.52 -0.66
CA GLY A 74 -10.43 25.90 -0.43
C GLY A 74 -10.57 26.80 -1.66
N ASP A 75 -10.32 26.25 -2.86
CA ASP A 75 -10.43 26.98 -4.14
C ASP A 75 -11.89 27.32 -4.47
N GLU A 76 -12.81 26.39 -4.26
CA GLU A 76 -14.26 26.59 -4.50
C GLU A 76 -14.87 27.68 -3.60
N ARG A 77 -14.43 27.77 -2.33
CA ARG A 77 -14.91 28.81 -1.40
C ARG A 77 -14.55 30.23 -1.80
N HIS A 78 -13.44 30.43 -2.53
CA HIS A 78 -13.03 31.77 -2.94
C HIS A 78 -13.82 32.29 -4.15
N VAL A 79 -14.41 31.40 -4.95
CA VAL A 79 -15.25 31.77 -6.10
C VAL A 79 -16.66 32.20 -5.66
N ASP A 80 -17.16 31.67 -4.53
CA ASP A 80 -18.47 32.05 -3.99
C ASP A 80 -18.46 33.41 -3.26
N GLU A 81 -17.27 33.98 -3.00
CA GLU A 81 -17.08 35.27 -2.31
C GLU A 81 -16.86 36.48 -3.26
N GLU A 82 -16.70 36.24 -4.57
CA GLU A 82 -16.61 37.28 -5.63
C GLU A 82 -17.95 37.51 -6.35
#